data_AF-A0A0P7E118-F1
#
_entry.id   AF-A0A0P7E118-F1
#
_cell.length_a   1.000
_cell.length_b   1.000
_cell.length_c   1.000
_cell.angle_alpha   90.00
_cell.angle_beta   90.00
_cell.angle_gamma   90.00
#
_symmetry.space_group_name_H-M   'P 1'
#
loop_
_entity.id
_entity.type
_entity.pdbx_description
1 polymer ?
#
loop_
_entity_poly.entity_id
_entity_poly.type
_entity_poly.pdbx_seq_one_letter_code
_entity_poly.pdbx_strand_id
1 'polypeptide(L)'
;MDPVRNPAVLMAQVAEKSDYQALAIPDFREQYILQARQPLWHFGYKTPEEDQFSRLYAWLKEAPQNRWALLTPRKLKRHACLDGAQAITLNEPDEQWVLLPGSAAVKCQGNPDAAPMYLAPTAVSNEAAQLIGLPQRHTLMPEVQP
;
A
#
# COMPACT_ATOMS: atom_id res chain seq x y z
N MET A 1 -11.66 -2.84 27.77
CA MET A 1 -11.06 -3.52 26.60
C MET A 1 -10.46 -2.42 25.75
N ASP A 2 -9.14 -2.40 25.63
CA ASP A 2 -8.49 -1.52 24.67
C ASP A 2 -8.95 -1.92 23.26
N PRO A 3 -9.25 -0.97 22.37
CA PRO A 3 -9.61 -1.31 21.02
C PRO A 3 -8.40 -1.96 20.34
N VAL A 4 -8.49 -3.26 20.07
CA VAL A 4 -7.40 -4.02 19.48
C VAL A 4 -7.16 -3.52 18.05
N ARG A 5 -5.94 -3.04 17.77
CA ARG A 5 -5.50 -2.74 16.40
C ARG A 5 -5.74 -3.96 15.53
N ASN A 6 -6.42 -3.76 14.40
CA ASN A 6 -6.73 -4.85 13.49
C ASN A 6 -6.23 -4.52 12.08
N PRO A 7 -4.93 -4.81 11.80
CA PRO A 7 -4.34 -4.57 10.49
C PRO A 7 -5.13 -5.18 9.33
N ALA A 8 -5.85 -6.29 9.56
CA ALA A 8 -6.67 -6.91 8.52
C ALA A 8 -7.88 -6.04 8.10
N VAL A 9 -8.47 -5.30 9.03
CA VAL A 9 -9.58 -4.36 8.74
C VAL A 9 -9.05 -3.15 7.97
N LEU A 10 -7.91 -2.58 8.36
CA LEU A 10 -7.29 -1.50 7.59
C LEU A 10 -6.94 -1.97 6.18
N MET A 11 -6.25 -3.12 6.04
CA MET A 11 -5.81 -3.61 4.73
C MET A 11 -6.98 -4.02 3.83
N ALA A 12 -8.15 -4.38 4.39
CA ALA A 12 -9.38 -4.55 3.61
C ALA A 12 -9.87 -3.21 3.01
N GLN A 13 -9.93 -2.15 3.83
CA GLN A 13 -10.31 -0.82 3.35
C GLN A 13 -9.32 -0.28 2.32
N VAL A 14 -8.02 -0.49 2.53
CA VAL A 14 -6.98 -0.10 1.57
C VAL A 14 -7.22 -0.76 0.22
N ALA A 15 -7.51 -2.06 0.21
CA ALA A 15 -7.76 -2.81 -1.01
C ALA A 15 -8.99 -2.30 -1.77
N GLU A 16 -10.10 -2.09 -1.08
CA GLU A 16 -11.31 -1.55 -1.70
C GLU A 16 -11.09 -0.14 -2.26
N LYS A 17 -10.44 0.76 -1.50
CA LYS A 17 -10.21 2.15 -1.93
C LYS A 17 -9.19 2.28 -3.07
N SER A 18 -8.28 1.32 -3.18
CA SER A 18 -7.29 1.27 -4.26
C SER A 18 -7.69 0.35 -5.40
N ASP A 19 -8.91 -0.19 -5.40
CA ASP A 19 -9.39 -1.16 -6.40
C ASP A 19 -8.43 -2.36 -6.57
N TYR A 20 -7.89 -2.85 -5.45
CA TYR A 20 -6.93 -3.96 -5.39
C TYR A 20 -5.67 -3.76 -6.26
N GLN A 21 -5.37 -2.51 -6.64
CA GLN A 21 -4.20 -2.16 -7.43
C GLN A 21 -2.91 -2.23 -6.60
N ALA A 22 -1.77 -2.14 -7.29
CA ALA A 22 -0.46 -2.25 -6.65
C ALA A 22 -0.28 -1.23 -5.52
N LEU A 23 0.18 -1.71 -4.37
CA LEU A 23 0.39 -0.91 -3.17
C LEU A 23 1.88 -0.84 -2.81
N ALA A 24 2.34 0.31 -2.33
CA ALA A 24 3.63 0.43 -1.66
C ALA A 24 3.47 0.98 -0.25
N ILE A 25 4.24 0.43 0.70
CA ILE A 25 4.29 0.92 2.08
C ILE A 25 5.73 1.35 2.41
N PRO A 26 6.07 2.65 2.36
CA PRO A 26 7.31 3.15 2.93
C PRO A 26 7.28 3.05 4.46
N ASP A 27 8.44 2.84 5.09
CA ASP A 27 8.56 2.67 6.54
C ASP A 27 7.64 1.57 7.09
N PHE A 28 7.84 0.37 6.54
CA PHE A 28 6.93 -0.74 6.73
C PHE A 28 6.82 -1.21 8.19
N ARG A 29 5.67 -1.76 8.54
CA ARG A 29 5.50 -2.67 9.69
C ARG A 29 4.97 -4.01 9.21
N GLU A 30 5.65 -5.08 9.60
CA GLU A 30 5.44 -6.44 9.08
C GLU A 30 3.97 -6.89 9.14
N GLN A 31 3.27 -6.54 10.22
CA GLN A 31 1.86 -6.88 10.41
C GLN A 31 0.92 -6.42 9.26
N TYR A 32 1.21 -5.31 8.57
CA TYR A 32 0.39 -4.84 7.45
C TYR A 32 0.72 -5.57 6.14
N ILE A 33 1.99 -5.95 5.96
CA ILE A 33 2.45 -6.77 4.83
C ILE A 33 1.77 -8.15 4.86
N LEU A 34 1.73 -8.76 6.04
CA LEU A 34 1.12 -10.08 6.24
C LEU A 34 -0.38 -10.10 5.95
N GLN A 35 -1.04 -8.94 6.02
CA GLN A 35 -2.49 -8.79 5.80
C GLN A 35 -2.83 -8.19 4.43
N ALA A 36 -1.84 -8.06 3.54
CA ALA A 36 -2.05 -7.48 2.22
C ALA A 36 -3.07 -8.28 1.39
N ARG A 37 -3.97 -7.55 0.72
CA ARG A 37 -5.00 -8.13 -0.16
C ARG A 37 -4.74 -7.96 -1.65
N GLN A 38 -3.68 -7.22 -1.99
CA GLN A 38 -3.20 -6.92 -3.34
C GLN A 38 -1.67 -7.05 -3.41
N PRO A 39 -1.06 -7.02 -4.61
CA PRO A 39 0.38 -6.89 -4.75
C PRO A 39 0.92 -5.71 -3.95
N LEU A 40 1.87 -5.98 -3.05
CA LEU A 40 2.41 -5.01 -2.10
C LEU A 40 3.94 -4.96 -2.17
N TRP A 41 4.49 -3.77 -2.34
CA TRP A 41 5.92 -3.51 -2.33
C TRP A 41 6.36 -2.79 -1.05
N HIS A 42 7.56 -3.15 -0.58
CA HIS A 42 8.25 -2.44 0.50
C HIS A 42 9.72 -2.22 0.15
N PHE A 43 10.39 -1.30 0.85
CA PHE A 43 11.68 -0.75 0.43
C PHE A 43 12.87 -1.19 1.29
N GLY A 44 12.75 -2.32 1.99
CA GLY A 44 13.77 -2.83 2.92
C GLY A 44 13.76 -2.13 4.29
N TYR A 45 14.01 -2.90 5.35
CA TYR A 45 13.80 -2.43 6.75
C TYR A 45 14.82 -1.40 7.18
N LYS A 46 16.07 -1.61 6.77
CA LYS A 46 17.22 -0.80 7.15
C LYS A 46 17.51 0.34 6.17
N THR A 47 16.68 0.51 5.16
CA THR A 47 16.86 1.55 4.16
C THR A 47 16.50 2.91 4.77
N PRO A 48 17.33 3.95 4.61
CA PRO A 48 17.00 5.30 5.07
C PRO A 48 15.65 5.78 4.51
N GLU A 49 14.89 6.51 5.32
CA GLU A 49 13.55 6.99 4.92
C GLU A 49 13.59 7.79 3.61
N GLU A 50 14.55 8.70 3.46
CA GLU A 50 14.69 9.53 2.26
C GLU A 50 14.87 8.68 0.99
N ASP A 51 15.66 7.62 1.08
CA ASP A 51 15.90 6.68 0.00
C ASP A 51 14.64 5.85 -0.34
N GLN A 52 13.92 5.37 0.69
CA GLN A 52 12.65 4.68 0.49
C GLN A 52 11.64 5.58 -0.23
N PHE A 53 11.52 6.85 0.18
CA PHE A 53 10.60 7.80 -0.44
C PHE A 53 11.05 8.21 -1.84
N SER A 54 12.35 8.42 -2.08
CA SER A 54 12.88 8.71 -3.40
C SER A 54 12.58 7.57 -4.39
N ARG A 55 12.73 6.32 -3.95
CA ARG A 55 12.35 5.12 -4.73
C ARG A 55 10.84 5.02 -4.91
N LEU A 56 10.06 5.27 -3.87
CA LEU A 56 8.59 5.29 -3.91
C LEU A 56 8.08 6.29 -4.97
N TYR A 57 8.63 7.49 -5.04
CA TYR A 57 8.18 8.49 -6.02
C TYR A 57 8.45 8.06 -7.45
N ALA A 58 9.63 7.48 -7.72
CA ALA A 58 9.93 6.91 -9.03
C ALA A 58 8.91 5.81 -9.37
N TRP A 59 8.65 4.91 -8.42
CA TRP A 59 7.70 3.82 -8.59
C TRP A 59 6.26 4.32 -8.82
N LEU A 60 5.74 5.27 -8.05
CA LEU A 60 4.39 5.80 -8.24
C LEU A 60 4.19 6.43 -9.62
N LYS A 61 5.21 7.13 -10.14
CA LYS A 61 5.14 7.82 -11.44
C LYS A 61 5.16 6.91 -12.65
N GLU A 62 5.64 5.66 -12.53
CA GLU A 62 5.63 4.71 -13.66
C GLU A 62 4.22 4.27 -14.05
N ALA A 63 3.27 4.23 -13.11
CA ALA A 63 1.87 3.89 -13.38
C ALA A 63 0.94 4.61 -12.39
N PRO A 64 0.78 5.94 -12.50
CA PRO A 64 0.13 6.77 -11.48
C PRO A 64 -1.36 6.47 -11.26
N GLN A 65 -2.01 5.80 -12.22
CA GLN A 65 -3.41 5.36 -12.12
C GLN A 65 -3.57 3.98 -11.46
N ASN A 66 -2.49 3.20 -11.36
CA ASN A 66 -2.51 1.80 -10.90
C ASN A 66 -1.57 1.52 -9.72
N ARG A 67 -0.94 2.56 -9.17
CA ARG A 67 0.01 2.44 -8.06
C ARG A 67 -0.41 3.37 -6.94
N TRP A 68 -0.45 2.82 -5.74
CA TRP A 68 -0.93 3.49 -4.53
C TRP A 68 0.13 3.43 -3.44
N ALA A 69 0.12 4.42 -2.55
CA ALA A 69 0.98 4.45 -1.38
C ALA A 69 0.15 4.53 -0.09
N LEU A 70 0.48 3.69 0.89
CA LEU A 70 -0.08 3.76 2.24
C LEU A 70 1.01 4.24 3.21
N LEU A 71 0.77 5.35 3.88
CA LEU A 71 1.72 5.99 4.80
C LEU A 71 1.00 6.70 5.94
N THR A 72 1.74 7.19 6.93
CA THR A 72 1.14 7.95 8.05
C THR A 72 1.01 9.44 7.72
N PRO A 73 0.06 10.19 8.32
CA PRO A 73 -0.02 11.64 8.16
C PRO A 73 1.28 12.38 8.49
N ARG A 74 2.08 11.85 9.44
CA ARG A 74 3.38 12.41 9.80
C ARG A 74 4.36 12.33 8.62
N LYS A 75 4.35 11.25 7.85
CA LYS A 75 5.18 11.08 6.65
C LYS A 75 4.71 12.00 5.54
N LEU A 76 3.39 12.07 5.30
CA LEU A 76 2.81 13.01 4.32
C LEU A 76 3.30 14.44 4.56
N LYS A 77 3.27 14.90 5.83
CA LYS A 77 3.74 16.24 6.21
C LYS A 77 5.23 16.46 5.97
N ARG A 78 6.09 15.46 6.19
CA ARG A 78 7.54 15.57 5.94
C ARG A 78 7.88 15.59 4.45
N HIS A 79 7.06 14.96 3.64
CA HIS A 79 7.25 14.80 2.21
C HIS A 79 6.35 15.75 1.43
N ALA A 80 6.58 17.06 1.60
CA ALA A 80 5.70 18.14 1.13
C ALA A 80 5.49 18.22 -0.40
N CYS A 81 6.28 17.49 -1.20
CA CYS A 81 6.04 17.36 -2.64
C CYS A 81 4.80 16.52 -2.97
N LEU A 82 4.35 15.67 -2.03
CA LEU A 82 3.15 14.86 -2.18
C LEU A 82 1.90 15.74 -2.10
N ASP A 83 0.99 15.57 -3.05
CA ASP A 83 -0.28 16.28 -3.07
C ASP A 83 -1.25 15.70 -2.04
N GLY A 84 -1.26 16.30 -0.85
CA GLY A 84 -2.16 15.94 0.23
C GLY A 84 -3.65 16.17 -0.09
N ALA A 85 -4.00 16.91 -1.14
CA ALA A 85 -5.41 17.06 -1.55
C ALA A 85 -6.00 15.77 -2.11
N GLN A 86 -5.15 14.83 -2.56
CA GLN A 86 -5.54 13.51 -3.06
C GLN A 86 -5.54 12.42 -1.97
N ALA A 87 -5.28 12.81 -0.71
CA ALA A 87 -5.22 11.90 0.43
C ALA A 87 -6.60 11.32 0.78
N ILE A 88 -6.67 10.00 0.87
CA ILE A 88 -7.78 9.30 1.51
C ILE A 88 -7.36 8.94 2.93
N THR A 89 -7.97 9.59 3.93
CA THR A 89 -7.70 9.29 5.34
C THR A 89 -8.41 8.00 5.75
N LEU A 90 -7.66 7.08 6.35
CA LEU A 90 -8.15 5.84 6.93
C LEU A 90 -7.81 5.84 8.43
N ASN A 91 -8.79 5.52 9.28
CA ASN A 91 -8.61 5.56 10.73
C ASN A 91 -8.65 4.14 11.32
N GLU A 92 -7.63 3.80 12.10
CA GLU A 92 -7.70 2.75 13.12
C GLU A 92 -7.87 3.41 14.50
N PRO A 93 -8.31 2.67 15.53
CA PRO A 93 -8.58 3.25 16.85
C PRO A 93 -7.45 4.11 17.46
N ASP A 94 -6.18 3.75 17.21
CA ASP A 94 -5.01 4.44 17.78
C ASP A 94 -4.05 5.00 16.72
N GLU A 95 -4.36 4.87 15.42
CA GLU A 95 -3.44 5.25 14.36
C GLU A 95 -4.17 5.70 13.10
N GLN A 96 -3.70 6.80 12.54
CA GLN A 96 -4.21 7.33 11.29
C GLN A 96 -3.28 6.96 10.14
N TRP A 97 -3.90 6.64 9.03
CA TRP A 97 -3.26 6.29 7.79
C TRP A 97 -3.77 7.18 6.66
N VAL A 98 -2.94 7.35 5.66
CA VAL A 98 -3.27 8.04 4.42
C VAL A 98 -2.93 7.13 3.27
N LEU A 99 -3.93 6.91 2.42
CA LEU A 99 -3.80 6.25 1.13
C LEU A 99 -3.73 7.32 0.04
N LEU A 100 -2.71 7.24 -0.82
CA LEU A 100 -2.49 8.18 -1.92
C LEU A 100 -2.46 7.44 -3.26
N PRO A 101 -3.14 7.94 -4.30
CA PRO A 101 -2.91 7.48 -5.66
C PRO A 101 -1.54 7.96 -6.16
N GLY A 102 -0.98 7.31 -7.16
CA GLY A 102 0.34 7.65 -7.70
C GLY A 102 0.39 9.05 -8.33
N SER A 103 -0.75 9.58 -8.79
CA SER A 103 -0.91 10.97 -9.22
C SER A 103 -0.56 12.00 -8.14
N ALA A 104 -0.58 11.63 -6.85
CA ALA A 104 -0.19 12.52 -5.76
C ALA A 104 1.33 12.80 -5.74
N ALA A 105 2.15 11.99 -6.42
CA ALA A 105 3.60 12.12 -6.43
C ALA A 105 4.18 12.80 -7.69
N VAL A 106 3.33 13.36 -8.57
CA VAL A 106 3.78 13.95 -9.86
C VAL A 106 4.83 15.06 -9.66
N LYS A 107 4.73 15.85 -8.59
CA LYS A 107 5.69 16.92 -8.25
C LYS A 107 6.94 16.43 -7.53
N CYS A 108 6.98 15.15 -7.12
CA CYS A 108 8.09 14.59 -6.38
C CYS A 108 9.21 14.11 -7.32
N GLN A 109 10.44 14.50 -7.03
CA GLN A 109 11.62 13.94 -7.68
C GLN A 109 11.94 12.58 -7.07
N GLY A 110 12.08 11.55 -7.90
CA GLY A 110 12.35 10.19 -7.45
C GLY A 110 13.56 9.60 -8.16
N ASN A 111 14.20 8.63 -7.51
CA ASN A 111 15.34 7.88 -8.05
C ASN A 111 14.99 6.38 -8.06
N PRO A 112 14.95 5.72 -9.23
CA PRO A 112 14.65 4.30 -9.31
C PRO A 112 15.72 3.40 -8.66
N ASP A 113 16.89 3.91 -8.31
CA ASP A 113 17.95 3.11 -7.70
C ASP A 113 18.20 3.44 -6.21
N ALA A 114 17.40 4.34 -5.62
CA ALA A 114 17.63 4.81 -4.25
C ALA A 114 17.45 3.73 -3.17
N ALA A 115 16.55 2.76 -3.39
CA ALA A 115 16.25 1.72 -2.43
C ALA A 115 15.99 0.36 -3.10
N PRO A 116 16.34 -0.75 -2.42
CA PRO A 116 15.86 -2.06 -2.84
C PRO A 116 14.33 -2.09 -2.76
N MET A 117 13.72 -2.95 -3.56
CA MET A 117 12.28 -3.07 -3.64
C MET A 117 11.89 -4.54 -3.64
N TYR A 118 11.01 -4.92 -2.72
CA TYR A 118 10.60 -6.30 -2.49
C TYR A 118 9.10 -6.42 -2.64
N LEU A 119 8.64 -7.38 -3.43
CA LEU A 119 7.24 -7.78 -3.50
C LEU A 119 6.94 -8.73 -2.34
N ALA A 120 5.92 -8.41 -1.55
CA ALA A 120 5.50 -9.23 -0.44
C ALA A 120 4.95 -10.59 -0.93
N PRO A 121 5.36 -11.71 -0.33
CA PRO A 121 4.96 -13.06 -0.75
C PRO A 121 3.48 -13.39 -0.43
N THR A 122 2.77 -12.50 0.29
CA THR A 122 1.32 -12.60 0.50
C THR A 122 0.51 -12.33 -0.77
N ALA A 123 1.15 -11.74 -1.78
CA ALA A 123 0.66 -11.70 -3.15
C ALA A 123 1.01 -13.03 -3.85
N VAL A 124 0.40 -14.13 -3.41
CA VAL A 124 0.50 -15.40 -4.14
C VAL A 124 -0.08 -15.15 -5.53
N SER A 125 0.71 -15.30 -6.59
CA SER A 125 0.23 -15.15 -7.96
C SER A 125 -0.88 -16.17 -8.22
N ASN A 126 -1.82 -15.88 -9.13
CA ASN A 126 -2.91 -16.82 -9.42
C ASN A 126 -2.38 -18.19 -9.85
N GLU A 127 -1.26 -18.22 -10.58
CA GLU A 127 -0.51 -19.44 -10.92
C GLU A 127 0.01 -20.17 -9.67
N ALA A 128 0.63 -19.46 -8.70
CA ALA A 128 1.14 -20.07 -7.48
C ALA A 128 -0.01 -20.55 -6.58
N ALA A 129 -1.13 -19.81 -6.54
CA ALA A 129 -2.35 -20.19 -5.85
C ALA A 129 -2.98 -21.45 -6.47
N GLN A 130 -2.99 -21.56 -7.80
CA GLN A 130 -3.44 -22.76 -8.53
C GLN A 130 -2.54 -23.96 -8.22
N LEU A 131 -1.21 -23.77 -8.23
CA LEU A 131 -0.23 -24.84 -7.99
C LEU A 131 -0.31 -25.42 -6.57
N ILE A 132 -0.70 -24.62 -5.57
CA ILE A 132 -0.80 -25.05 -4.17
C ILE A 132 -2.23 -25.31 -3.72
N GLY A 133 -3.20 -25.33 -4.64
CA GLY A 133 -4.60 -25.66 -4.35
C GLY A 133 -5.32 -24.64 -3.47
N LEU A 134 -4.84 -23.40 -3.39
CA LEU A 134 -5.59 -22.34 -2.72
C LEU A 134 -6.78 -21.92 -3.59
N PRO A 135 -7.97 -21.73 -3.00
CA PRO A 135 -9.09 -21.18 -3.76
C PRO A 135 -8.67 -19.82 -4.34
N GLN A 136 -8.96 -19.61 -5.63
CA GLN A 136 -8.81 -18.29 -6.23
C GLN A 136 -9.56 -17.30 -5.33
N ARG A 137 -8.93 -16.17 -4.98
CA ARG A 137 -9.65 -15.05 -4.36
C ARG A 137 -10.64 -14.54 -5.41
N HIS A 138 -11.83 -15.12 -5.43
CA HIS A 138 -12.89 -14.76 -6.37
C HIS A 138 -13.31 -13.32 -6.08
N THR A 139 -13.10 -12.49 -7.10
CA THR A 139 -14.08 -11.58 -7.69
C THR A 139 -15.42 -11.54 -6.96
N LEU A 140 -15.80 -10.34 -6.50
CA LEU A 140 -17.15 -9.88 -6.17
C LEU A 140 -18.03 -10.87 -5.37
N MET A 141 -18.32 -10.51 -4.12
CA MET A 141 -19.46 -11.06 -3.40
C MET A 141 -20.70 -10.99 -4.32
N PRO A 142 -21.46 -12.09 -4.53
CA PRO A 142 -22.70 -12.00 -5.28
C PRO A 142 -23.66 -11.06 -4.54
N GLU A 143 -24.29 -10.16 -5.30
CA GLU A 143 -25.41 -9.34 -4.85
C GLU A 143 -26.42 -10.24 -4.11
N VAL A 144 -26.69 -9.90 -2.86
CA VAL A 144 -27.87 -10.39 -2.17
C VAL A 144 -29.05 -9.65 -2.79
N GLN A 145 -29.73 -10.30 -3.73
CA GLN A 145 -31.05 -9.86 -4.19
C GLN A 145 -32.12 -10.08 -3.11
N PRO A 146 -33.15 -9.22 -3.06
CA PRO A 146 -33.95 -8.93 -1.87
C PRO A 146 -34.85 -10.07 -1.37
#